data_AF-D1AYZ3-F1
#
_entry.id   AF-D1AYZ3-F1
#
_cell.length_a   1.000
_cell.length_b   1.000
_cell.length_c   1.000
_cell.angle_alpha   90.00
_cell.angle_beta   90.00
_cell.angle_gamma   90.00
#
_symmetry.space_group_name_H-M   'P 1'
#
loop_
_entity.id
_entity.type
_entity.pdbx_description
1 polymer ?
#
loop_
_entity_poly.entity_id
_entity_poly.type
_entity_poly.pdbx_seq_one_letter_code
_entity_poly.pdbx_strand_id
1 'polypeptide(L)'
;MQPIPPRIEVVPKIKGFWCKVAQYVLYGLLALSPWGVGLWIGYAYNIWAGIAFFLFLTLVSGVFSSKMRIASIPFEQREMNYSTMAIVKWYVAKNICLD
;
A
#
# COMPACT_ATOMS: atom_id res chain seq x y z
N MET A 1 32.98 -12.34 14.04
CA MET A 1 31.85 -11.42 14.24
C MET A 1 30.59 -12.22 14.51
N GLN A 2 29.96 -12.07 15.68
CA GLN A 2 28.57 -12.52 15.83
C GLN A 2 27.67 -11.55 15.04
N PRO A 3 26.73 -12.03 14.21
CA PRO A 3 25.78 -11.14 13.56
C PRO A 3 24.91 -10.52 14.65
N ILE A 4 24.98 -9.19 14.78
CA ILE A 4 24.03 -8.43 15.60
C ILE A 4 22.64 -8.76 15.05
N PRO A 5 21.68 -9.22 15.87
CA PRO A 5 20.35 -9.52 15.36
C PRO A 5 19.79 -8.25 14.70
N PRO A 6 19.23 -8.34 13.48
CA PRO A 6 18.64 -7.18 12.83
C PRO A 6 17.63 -6.57 13.80
N ARG A 7 17.80 -5.28 14.13
CA ARG A 7 16.87 -4.57 15.00
C ARG A 7 15.54 -4.51 14.26
N ILE A 8 14.61 -5.42 14.62
CA ILE A 8 13.28 -5.46 14.02
C ILE A 8 12.53 -4.22 14.51
N GLU A 9 12.43 -3.20 13.65
CA GLU A 9 11.58 -2.05 13.94
C GLU A 9 10.12 -2.52 13.87
N VAL A 10 9.36 -2.19 14.92
CA VAL A 10 7.94 -2.51 15.00
C VAL A 10 7.19 -1.56 14.09
N VAL A 11 6.13 -2.05 13.43
CA VAL A 11 5.27 -1.22 12.59
C VAL A 11 4.83 0.02 13.38
N PRO A 12 5.09 1.24 12.87
CA PRO A 12 4.81 2.47 13.60
C PRO A 12 3.31 2.61 13.89
N LYS A 13 3.00 3.13 15.07
CA LYS A 13 1.62 3.37 15.51
C LYS A 13 1.24 4.80 15.16
N ILE A 14 0.43 4.95 14.11
CA ILE A 14 -0.06 6.25 13.68
C ILE A 14 -0.92 6.91 14.78
N LYS A 15 -0.42 8.02 15.32
CA LYS A 15 -1.15 8.90 16.24
C LYS A 15 -1.67 10.12 15.47
N GLY A 16 -2.88 10.58 15.83
CA GLY A 16 -3.51 11.73 15.19
C GLY A 16 -4.61 11.39 14.19
N PHE A 17 -5.65 12.23 14.14
CA PHE A 17 -6.82 12.05 13.27
C PHE A 17 -6.45 12.19 11.79
N TRP A 18 -5.71 13.24 11.43
CA TRP A 18 -5.28 13.50 10.05
C TRP A 18 -4.40 12.38 9.48
N CYS A 19 -3.49 11.83 10.28
CA CYS A 19 -2.63 10.74 9.87
C CYS A 19 -3.40 9.43 9.66
N LYS A 20 -4.42 9.17 10.49
CA LYS A 20 -5.34 8.04 10.27
C LYS A 20 -6.15 8.22 8.99
N VAL A 21 -6.65 9.43 8.73
CA VAL A 21 -7.36 9.72 7.47
C VAL A 21 -6.45 9.49 6.27
N ALA A 22 -5.21 10.00 6.29
CA ALA A 22 -4.24 9.76 5.22
C ALA A 22 -3.98 8.27 4.99
N GLN A 23 -3.84 7.49 6.07
CA GLN A 23 -3.69 6.03 5.99
C GLN A 23 -4.88 5.35 5.30
N TYR A 24 -6.11 5.69 5.70
CA TYR A 24 -7.31 5.10 5.09
C TYR A 24 -7.51 5.56 3.65
N VAL A 25 -7.17 6.81 3.32
CA VAL A 25 -7.23 7.33 1.94
C VAL A 25 -6.25 6.58 1.06
N LEU A 26 -4.99 6.42 1.49
CA LEU A 26 -3.99 5.71 0.69
C LEU A 26 -4.36 4.24 0.47
N TYR A 27 -4.80 3.56 1.55
CA TYR A 27 -5.26 2.18 1.47
C TYR A 27 -6.50 2.05 0.59
N GLY A 28 -7.45 2.97 0.75
CA GLY A 28 -8.66 3.06 -0.05
C GLY A 28 -8.34 3.26 -1.53
N LEU A 29 -7.42 4.15 -1.89
CA LEU A 29 -7.01 4.35 -3.28
C LEU A 29 -6.41 3.08 -3.89
N LEU A 30 -5.57 2.35 -3.16
CA LEU A 30 -4.96 1.11 -3.67
C LEU A 30 -5.98 -0.01 -3.85
N ALA A 31 -6.92 -0.14 -2.91
CA ALA A 31 -7.89 -1.23 -2.89
C ALA A 31 -9.17 -0.94 -3.69
N LEU A 32 -9.67 0.29 -3.66
CA LEU A 32 -10.93 0.69 -4.30
C LEU A 32 -10.73 1.16 -5.74
N SER A 33 -9.55 1.63 -6.15
CA SER A 33 -9.34 2.08 -7.54
C SER A 33 -9.57 0.99 -8.57
N PRO A 34 -9.12 -0.29 -8.40
CA PRO A 34 -9.39 -1.32 -9.38
C PRO A 34 -10.88 -1.63 -9.46
N TRP A 35 -11.57 -1.69 -8.31
CA TRP A 35 -13.01 -1.93 -8.24
C TRP A 35 -13.82 -0.81 -8.89
N GLY A 36 -13.55 0.45 -8.53
CA GLY A 36 -14.29 1.60 -9.02
C GLY A 36 -14.16 1.74 -10.54
N VAL A 37 -12.93 1.68 -11.06
CA VAL A 37 -12.68 1.82 -12.50
C VAL A 37 -13.13 0.58 -13.27
N GLY A 38 -12.91 -0.62 -12.75
CA GLY A 38 -13.35 -1.87 -13.38
C GLY A 38 -14.86 -1.95 -13.52
N LEU A 39 -15.61 -1.60 -12.46
CA LEU A 39 -17.08 -1.53 -12.50
C LEU A 39 -17.58 -0.43 -13.43
N TRP A 40 -16.95 0.76 -13.38
CA TRP A 40 -17.32 1.86 -14.25
C TRP A 40 -17.16 1.52 -15.74
N ILE A 41 -16.00 0.98 -16.12
CA ILE A 41 -15.72 0.57 -17.52
C ILE A 41 -16.59 -0.62 -17.92
N GLY A 42 -16.83 -1.56 -17.00
CA GLY A 42 -17.73 -2.68 -17.21
C GLY A 42 -19.16 -2.24 -17.50
N TYR A 43 -19.65 -1.24 -16.78
CA TYR A 43 -20.98 -0.65 -16.97
C TYR A 43 -21.07 0.22 -18.23
N ALA A 44 -20.06 1.07 -18.49
CA ALA A 44 -20.09 2.02 -19.59
C ALA A 44 -19.84 1.39 -20.98
N TYR A 45 -19.07 0.30 -21.05
CA TYR A 45 -18.66 -0.32 -22.31
C TYR A 45 -19.08 -1.78 -22.41
N ASN A 46 -18.36 -2.67 -21.72
CA ASN A 46 -18.60 -4.11 -21.74
C ASN A 46 -17.95 -4.76 -20.51
N ILE A 47 -18.60 -5.78 -19.96
CA ILE A 47 -18.09 -6.54 -18.82
C ILE A 47 -16.68 -7.10 -19.05
N TRP A 48 -16.34 -7.54 -20.26
CA TRP A 48 -14.99 -8.04 -20.59
C TRP A 48 -13.92 -6.95 -20.49
N ALA A 49 -14.24 -5.72 -20.95
CA ALA A 49 -13.36 -4.58 -20.81
C ALA A 49 -13.20 -4.19 -19.33
N GLY A 50 -14.30 -4.21 -18.56
CA GLY A 50 -14.26 -3.95 -17.12
C GLY A 50 -13.34 -4.92 -16.36
N ILE A 51 -13.42 -6.22 -16.67
CA ILE A 51 -12.54 -7.25 -16.07
C ILE A 51 -11.08 -7.00 -16.44
N ALA A 52 -10.79 -6.69 -17.71
CA ALA A 52 -9.42 -6.41 -18.16
C ALA A 52 -8.81 -5.21 -17.41
N PHE A 53 -9.56 -4.12 -17.27
CA PHE A 53 -9.11 -2.93 -16.54
C PHE A 53 -9.00 -3.16 -15.03
N PHE A 54 -9.89 -3.96 -14.44
CA PHE A 54 -9.80 -4.37 -13.04
C PHE A 54 -8.49 -5.11 -12.76
N LEU A 55 -8.15 -6.10 -13.60
CA LEU A 55 -6.90 -6.87 -13.47
C LEU A 55 -5.67 -5.98 -13.69
N PHE A 56 -5.71 -5.12 -14.71
CA PHE A 56 -4.64 -4.17 -15.00
C PHE A 56 -4.38 -3.23 -13.81
N LEU A 57 -5.41 -2.62 -13.24
CA LEU A 57 -5.26 -1.73 -12.09
C LEU A 57 -4.85 -2.47 -10.83
N THR A 58 -5.26 -3.72 -10.65
CA THR A 58 -4.76 -4.55 -9.54
C THR A 58 -3.25 -4.76 -9.63
N LEU A 59 -2.71 -4.97 -10.84
CA LEU A 59 -1.26 -5.03 -11.05
C LEU A 59 -0.59 -3.70 -10.74
N VAL A 60 -1.18 -2.57 -11.19
CA VAL A 60 -0.68 -1.23 -10.89
C VAL A 60 -0.65 -0.97 -9.38
N SER A 61 -1.70 -1.31 -8.64
CA SER A 61 -1.72 -1.25 -7.17
C SER A 61 -0.63 -2.10 -6.52
N GLY A 62 -0.30 -3.25 -7.11
CA GLY A 62 0.84 -4.08 -6.71
C GLY A 62 2.19 -3.38 -6.91
N VAL A 63 2.39 -2.71 -8.04
CA VAL A 63 3.61 -1.92 -8.31
C VAL A 63 3.74 -0.77 -7.30
N PHE A 64 2.66 -0.03 -7.04
CA PHE A 64 2.66 1.02 -6.03
C PHE A 64 3.01 0.48 -4.64
N SER A 65 2.41 -0.64 -4.24
CA SER A 65 2.70 -1.31 -2.96
C SER A 65 4.17 -1.72 -2.84
N SER A 66 4.78 -2.17 -3.93
CA SER A 66 6.21 -2.49 -4.00
C SER A 66 7.09 -1.23 -3.85
N LYS A 67 6.76 -0.14 -4.54
CA LYS A 67 7.49 1.13 -4.43
C LYS A 67 7.37 1.74 -3.04
N MET A 68 6.20 1.70 -2.41
CA MET A 68 6.02 2.18 -1.04
C MET A 68 6.87 1.39 -0.05
N ARG A 69 6.91 0.06 -0.17
CA ARG A 69 7.76 -0.80 0.66
C ARG A 69 9.24 -0.41 0.53
N ILE A 70 9.71 -0.18 -0.69
CA ILE A 70 11.10 0.26 -0.95
C ILE A 70 11.35 1.66 -0.36
N ALA A 71 10.39 2.57 -0.43
CA ALA A 71 10.57 3.92 0.08
C ALA A 71 10.56 4.01 1.62
N SER A 72 9.76 3.19 2.31
CA SER A 72 9.48 3.37 3.74
C SER A 72 10.09 2.33 4.67
N ILE A 73 10.33 1.10 4.20
CA ILE A 73 10.80 0.00 5.07
C ILE A 73 12.33 -0.14 4.93
N PRO A 74 13.08 -0.27 6.04
CA PRO A 74 14.53 -0.46 6.00
C PRO A 74 14.92 -1.78 5.32
N PHE A 75 16.11 -1.81 4.69
CA PHE A 75 16.56 -2.92 3.84
C PHE A 75 16.49 -4.29 4.53
N GLU A 76 16.90 -4.36 5.80
CA GLU A 76 16.89 -5.59 6.62
C GLU A 76 15.51 -6.23 6.81
N GLN A 77 14.43 -5.47 6.60
CA GLN A 77 13.06 -5.94 6.84
C GLN A 77 12.18 -6.00 5.58
N ARG A 78 12.64 -5.51 4.42
CA ARG A 78 11.79 -5.43 3.20
C ARG A 78 11.30 -6.79 2.70
N GLU A 79 12.06 -7.84 2.96
CA GLU A 79 11.74 -9.20 2.52
C GLU A 79 10.69 -9.89 3.40
N MET A 80 10.33 -9.28 4.54
CA MET A 80 9.26 -9.81 5.38
C MET A 80 7.89 -9.71 4.69
N ASN A 81 7.02 -10.68 4.99
CA ASN A 81 5.66 -10.70 4.47
C ASN A 81 4.79 -9.68 5.22
N TYR A 82 4.70 -8.47 4.66
CA TYR A 82 3.82 -7.42 5.15
C TYR A 82 2.52 -7.35 4.35
N SER A 83 1.40 -7.20 5.07
CA SER A 83 0.13 -6.83 4.46
C SER A 83 0.17 -5.41 3.89
N THR A 84 -0.67 -5.12 2.89
CA THR A 84 -0.79 -3.79 2.28
C THR A 84 -1.07 -2.71 3.33
N MET A 85 -1.85 -3.04 4.36
CA MET A 85 -2.13 -2.13 5.47
C MET A 85 -0.87 -1.78 6.28
N ALA A 86 0.02 -2.75 6.51
CA ALA A 86 1.28 -2.51 7.20
C ALA A 86 2.25 -1.66 6.35
N ILE A 87 2.31 -1.90 5.04
CA ILE A 87 3.13 -1.11 4.10
C ILE A 87 2.65 0.35 4.08
N VAL A 88 1.33 0.57 4.00
CA VAL A 88 0.74 1.91 4.03
C VAL A 88 1.04 2.61 5.36
N LYS A 89 0.95 1.90 6.50
CA LYS A 89 1.31 2.48 7.81
C LYS A 89 2.76 2.96 7.84
N TRP A 90 3.68 2.13 7.36
CA TRP A 90 5.10 2.49 7.23
C TRP A 90 5.29 3.72 6.33
N TYR A 91 4.62 3.76 5.19
CA TYR A 91 4.73 4.87 4.24
C TYR A 91 4.20 6.18 4.84
N VAL A 92 3.03 6.15 5.47
CA VAL A 92 2.40 7.33 6.08
C VAL A 92 3.23 7.84 7.25
N ALA A 93 3.71 6.96 8.13
CA ALA A 93 4.52 7.34 9.28
C ALA A 93 5.91 7.89 8.92
N LYS A 94 6.45 7.53 7.75
CA LYS A 94 7.77 8.03 7.31
C LYS A 94 7.69 9.26 6.40
N ASN A 95 6.65 9.39 5.57
CA ASN A 95 6.58 10.45 4.57
C ASN A 95 5.57 11.56 4.87
N ILE A 96 4.47 11.26 5.56
CA ILE A 96 3.36 12.21 5.76
C ILE A 96 3.32 12.69 7.21
N CYS A 97 3.32 11.74 8.14
CA CYS A 97 3.29 11.99 9.56
C CYS A 97 4.58 11.46 10.16
N LEU A 98 5.62 12.29 10.08
CA LEU A 98 6.92 12.01 10.69
C LEU A 98 6.72 11.70 12.17
N ASP A 99 6.76 10.42 12.52
CA ASP A 99 6.92 9.94 13.90
C ASP A 99 8.36 10.18 14.39
#